data_AF-G1QEA4-F1
#
_entry.id   AF-G1QEA4-F1
#
_cell.length_a   1.000
_cell.length_b   1.000
_cell.length_c   1.000
_cell.angle_alpha   90.00
_cell.angle_beta   90.00
_cell.angle_gamma   90.00
#
_symmetry.space_group_name_H-M   'P 1'
#
loop_
_entity.id
_entity.type
_entity.pdbx_description
1 polymer ?
#
loop_
_entity_poly.entity_id
_entity_poly.type
_entity_poly.pdbx_seq_one_letter_code
_entity_poly.pdbx_strand_id
1 'polypeptide(L)'
;LVSRSEMSFGDLEQLGLFCRVTAHTYSVGVRVNVVSILGITGSVLAKEDGALETLKTIGCFLLEVATKDPSLVVVGEALDALFDVFADGSEAERASVQIRLLSALKEFQPVFKMKVRKEGKGKYSPDQLCVLNNVKTNLRRFVAYQETVEKRLAA
;
A
#
# COMPACT_ATOMS: atom_id res chain seq x y z
N LEU A 1 -19.93 24.32 14.75
CA LEU A 1 -19.89 22.84 14.78
C LEU A 1 -20.01 22.37 13.33
N VAL A 2 -18.87 22.19 12.66
CA VAL A 2 -18.87 21.59 11.32
C VAL A 2 -19.09 20.11 11.55
N SER A 3 -20.26 19.60 11.17
CA SER A 3 -20.52 18.17 11.09
C SER A 3 -19.45 17.56 10.19
N ARG A 4 -18.51 16.80 10.77
CA ARG A 4 -17.60 15.96 10.00
C ARG A 4 -18.48 14.99 9.23
N SER A 5 -18.55 15.17 7.91
CA SER A 5 -19.25 14.26 7.02
C SER A 5 -18.55 12.91 7.09
N GLU A 6 -19.19 11.92 7.71
CA GLU A 6 -18.81 10.52 7.55
C GLU A 6 -18.84 10.20 6.05
N MET A 7 -17.73 9.64 5.54
CA MET A 7 -17.62 9.23 4.14
C MET A 7 -18.67 8.15 3.89
N SER A 8 -19.62 8.42 3.01
CA SER A 8 -20.76 7.53 2.83
C SER A 8 -20.33 6.24 2.13
N PHE A 9 -21.08 5.16 2.32
CA PHE A 9 -20.85 3.89 1.63
C PHE A 9 -20.79 4.05 0.09
N GLY A 10 -21.50 5.04 -0.48
CA GLY A 10 -21.45 5.38 -1.91
C GLY A 10 -20.12 6.00 -2.35
N ASP A 11 -19.43 6.73 -1.47
CA ASP A 11 -18.12 7.35 -1.78
C ASP A 11 -17.01 6.29 -1.82
N LEU A 12 -17.10 5.27 -0.96
CA LEU A 12 -16.22 4.09 -0.97
C LEU A 12 -16.38 3.25 -2.25
N GLU A 13 -17.60 3.11 -2.77
CA GLU A 13 -17.85 2.43 -4.05
C GLU A 13 -17.28 3.21 -5.24
N GLN A 14 -17.39 4.54 -5.22
CA GLN A 14 -16.78 5.40 -6.25
C GLN A 14 -15.26 5.33 -6.22
N LEU A 15 -14.66 5.28 -5.03
CA LEU A 15 -13.22 5.05 -4.87
C LEU A 15 -12.84 3.66 -5.41
N GLY A 16 -13.60 2.63 -5.09
CA GLY A 16 -13.40 1.27 -5.62
C GLY A 16 -13.53 1.18 -7.13
N LEU A 17 -14.49 1.92 -7.73
CA LEU A 17 -14.67 2.01 -9.17
C LEU A 17 -13.52 2.77 -9.84
N PHE A 18 -13.10 3.91 -9.27
CA PHE A 18 -11.95 4.68 -9.73
C PHE A 18 -10.67 3.83 -9.72
N CYS A 19 -10.44 3.10 -8.63
CA CYS A 19 -9.34 2.15 -8.47
C CYS A 19 -9.35 1.06 -9.55
N ARG A 20 -10.51 0.45 -9.82
CA ARG A 20 -10.65 -0.57 -10.89
C ARG A 20 -10.38 0.01 -12.28
N VAL A 21 -10.92 1.18 -12.60
CA VAL A 21 -10.73 1.82 -13.92
C VAL A 21 -9.26 2.21 -14.13
N THR A 22 -8.62 2.75 -13.09
CA THR A 22 -7.21 3.19 -13.15
C THR A 22 -6.21 2.04 -13.22
N ALA A 23 -6.47 0.91 -12.56
CA ALA A 23 -5.66 -0.30 -12.66
C ALA A 23 -5.54 -0.84 -14.10
N HIS A 24 -6.50 -0.50 -14.98
CA HIS A 24 -6.51 -0.89 -16.40
C HIS A 24 -5.97 0.21 -17.33
N THR A 25 -5.52 1.35 -16.80
CA THR A 25 -4.93 2.42 -17.62
C THR A 25 -3.49 2.09 -18.01
N TYR A 26 -3.16 2.32 -19.29
CA TYR A 26 -1.84 1.96 -19.83
C TYR A 26 -0.68 2.84 -19.30
N SER A 27 -0.96 4.04 -18.78
CA SER A 27 0.08 4.98 -18.35
C SER A 27 0.59 4.67 -16.94
N VAL A 28 1.87 4.30 -16.85
CA VAL A 28 2.59 4.11 -15.57
C VAL A 28 2.47 5.36 -14.68
N GLY A 29 2.58 6.56 -15.26
CA GLY A 29 2.52 7.81 -14.49
C GLY A 29 1.15 8.05 -13.86
N VAL A 30 0.06 7.69 -14.53
CA VAL A 30 -1.30 7.79 -13.96
C VAL A 30 -1.44 6.85 -12.78
N ARG A 31 -0.96 5.60 -12.91
CA ARG A 31 -1.03 4.61 -11.82
C ARG A 31 -0.19 5.02 -10.62
N VAL A 32 1.02 5.56 -10.82
CA VAL A 32 1.83 6.15 -9.75
C VAL A 32 1.05 7.26 -9.03
N ASN A 33 0.49 8.22 -9.76
CA ASN A 33 -0.25 9.33 -9.15
C ASN A 33 -1.44 8.85 -8.31
N VAL A 34 -2.19 7.86 -8.79
CA VAL A 34 -3.32 7.27 -8.05
C VAL A 34 -2.84 6.64 -6.75
N VAL A 35 -1.76 5.86 -6.81
CA VAL A 35 -1.15 5.25 -5.63
C VAL A 35 -0.66 6.31 -4.65
N SER A 36 0.02 7.36 -5.12
CA SER A 36 0.53 8.43 -4.25
C SER A 36 -0.61 9.18 -3.55
N ILE A 37 -1.70 9.51 -4.27
CA ILE A 37 -2.87 10.16 -3.68
C ILE A 37 -3.48 9.27 -2.60
N LEU A 38 -3.70 7.98 -2.89
CA LEU A 38 -4.27 7.04 -1.94
C LEU A 38 -3.36 6.80 -0.72
N GLY A 39 -2.04 6.78 -0.92
CA GLY A 39 -1.06 6.72 0.16
C GLY A 39 -1.20 7.93 1.09
N ILE A 40 -1.19 9.14 0.54
CA ILE A 40 -1.37 10.37 1.33
C ILE A 40 -2.72 10.37 2.06
N THR A 41 -3.81 10.06 1.35
CA THR A 41 -5.15 9.99 1.94
C THR A 41 -5.21 8.96 3.07
N GLY A 42 -4.67 7.76 2.86
CA GLY A 42 -4.61 6.73 3.87
C GLY A 42 -3.79 7.14 5.10
N SER A 43 -2.62 7.77 4.92
CA SER A 43 -1.77 8.22 6.02
C SER A 43 -2.39 9.35 6.84
N VAL A 44 -3.25 10.17 6.23
CA VAL A 44 -4.06 11.16 6.94
C VAL A 44 -5.18 10.46 7.72
N LEU A 45 -5.90 9.54 7.08
CA LEU A 45 -7.00 8.78 7.69
C LEU A 45 -6.55 7.85 8.83
N ALA A 46 -5.32 7.34 8.79
CA ALA A 46 -4.75 6.47 9.82
C ALA A 46 -4.72 7.11 11.22
N LYS A 47 -4.78 8.45 11.27
CA LYS A 47 -4.75 9.26 12.49
C LYS A 47 -6.14 9.68 12.97
N GLU A 48 -7.18 9.31 12.24
CA GLU A 48 -8.57 9.69 12.51
C GLU A 48 -9.36 8.49 13.04
N ASP A 49 -10.17 8.72 14.06
CA ASP A 49 -11.10 7.71 14.57
C ASP A 49 -12.18 7.38 13.53
N GLY A 50 -12.60 6.12 13.47
CA GLY A 50 -13.67 5.67 12.55
C GLY A 50 -13.21 5.42 11.11
N ALA A 51 -11.91 5.50 10.81
CA ALA A 51 -11.38 5.30 9.47
C ALA A 51 -11.17 3.82 9.07
N LEU A 52 -11.48 2.86 9.95
CA LEU A 52 -11.13 1.43 9.80
C LEU A 52 -11.48 0.83 8.43
N GLU A 53 -12.74 0.96 8.02
CA GLU A 53 -13.23 0.33 6.78
C GLU A 53 -12.65 0.99 5.53
N THR A 54 -12.41 2.31 5.59
CA THR A 54 -11.72 3.05 4.53
C THR A 54 -10.26 2.62 4.43
N LEU A 55 -9.57 2.47 5.56
CA LEU A 55 -8.18 1.99 5.61
C LEU A 55 -8.05 0.56 5.09
N LYS A 56 -9.01 -0.33 5.40
CA LYS A 56 -9.06 -1.67 4.82
C LYS A 56 -9.21 -1.61 3.30
N THR A 57 -10.08 -0.75 2.79
CA THR A 57 -10.29 -0.56 1.34
C THR A 57 -9.03 -0.06 0.66
N ILE A 58 -8.40 1.00 1.20
CA ILE A 58 -7.15 1.55 0.70
C ILE A 58 -6.03 0.50 0.75
N GLY A 59 -5.88 -0.20 1.88
CA GLY A 59 -4.85 -1.22 2.06
C GLY A 59 -4.99 -2.39 1.09
N CYS A 60 -6.22 -2.91 0.89
CA CYS A 60 -6.48 -3.96 -0.10
C CYS A 60 -6.10 -3.51 -1.51
N PHE A 61 -6.46 -2.29 -1.90
CA PHE A 61 -6.09 -1.75 -3.21
C PHE A 61 -4.58 -1.61 -3.37
N LEU A 62 -3.91 -0.95 -2.42
CA LEU A 62 -2.45 -0.76 -2.49
C LEU A 62 -1.71 -2.10 -2.50
N LEU A 63 -2.18 -3.09 -1.73
CA LEU A 63 -1.63 -4.44 -1.72
C LEU A 63 -1.83 -5.16 -3.06
N GLU A 64 -3.00 -5.01 -3.68
CA GLU A 64 -3.25 -5.54 -5.01
C GLU A 64 -2.30 -4.93 -6.05
N VAL A 65 -2.13 -3.61 -6.04
CA VAL A 65 -1.19 -2.92 -6.94
C VAL A 65 0.26 -3.37 -6.67
N ALA A 66 0.68 -3.41 -5.40
CA ALA A 66 2.02 -3.83 -5.02
C ALA A 66 2.34 -5.26 -5.48
N THR A 67 1.36 -6.17 -5.44
CA THR A 67 1.59 -7.59 -5.75
C THR A 67 1.37 -7.95 -7.21
N LYS A 68 0.56 -7.18 -7.95
CA LYS A 68 0.13 -7.56 -9.32
C LYS A 68 0.58 -6.59 -10.43
N ASP A 69 1.00 -5.35 -10.13
CA ASP A 69 1.31 -4.40 -11.21
C ASP A 69 2.51 -4.87 -12.06
N PRO A 70 2.43 -4.77 -13.40
CA PRO A 70 3.53 -5.16 -14.28
C PRO A 70 4.78 -4.26 -14.15
N SER A 71 4.62 -3.00 -13.72
CA SER A 71 5.71 -2.03 -13.59
C SER A 71 6.29 -2.04 -12.17
N LEU A 72 7.58 -2.33 -12.03
CA LEU A 72 8.27 -2.24 -10.73
C LEU A 72 8.22 -0.84 -10.12
N VAL A 73 8.11 0.22 -10.92
CA VAL A 73 7.97 1.60 -10.41
C VAL A 73 6.65 1.77 -9.67
N VAL A 74 5.54 1.28 -10.25
CA VAL A 74 4.22 1.34 -9.60
C VAL A 74 4.18 0.45 -8.36
N VAL A 75 4.78 -0.75 -8.45
CA VAL A 75 4.93 -1.66 -7.30
C VAL A 75 5.72 -0.98 -6.17
N GLY A 76 6.82 -0.30 -6.50
CA GLY A 76 7.65 0.40 -5.54
C GLY A 76 6.90 1.50 -4.81
N GLU A 77 6.19 2.34 -5.56
CA GLU A 77 5.32 3.39 -5.01
C GLU A 77 4.22 2.80 -4.11
N ALA A 78 3.58 1.71 -4.53
CA ALA A 78 2.50 1.09 -3.76
C ALA A 78 3.00 0.49 -2.45
N LEU A 79 4.21 -0.05 -2.43
CA LEU A 79 4.86 -0.50 -1.21
C LEU A 79 5.20 0.66 -0.27
N ASP A 80 5.80 1.74 -0.77
CA ASP A 80 6.08 2.93 0.07
C ASP A 80 4.78 3.53 0.62
N ALA A 81 3.73 3.66 -0.21
CA ALA A 81 2.41 4.09 0.25
C ALA A 81 1.83 3.16 1.33
N LEU A 82 1.96 1.83 1.19
CA LEU A 82 1.55 0.90 2.24
C LEU A 82 2.34 1.13 3.54
N PHE A 83 3.64 1.34 3.45
CA PHE A 83 4.47 1.59 4.62
C PHE A 83 4.03 2.85 5.33
N ASP A 84 3.74 3.93 4.60
CA ASP A 84 3.30 5.20 5.16
C ASP A 84 1.92 5.11 5.82
N VAL A 85 0.95 4.48 5.15
CA VAL A 85 -0.43 4.35 5.64
C VAL A 85 -0.50 3.51 6.92
N PHE A 86 0.33 2.47 7.00
CA PHE A 86 0.28 1.47 8.06
C PHE A 86 1.49 1.52 9.00
N ALA A 87 2.24 2.63 9.04
CA ALA A 87 3.36 2.82 9.96
C ALA A 87 2.93 3.17 11.38
N ASP A 88 1.77 3.81 11.54
CA ASP A 88 1.28 4.32 12.81
C ASP A 88 -0.25 4.50 12.78
N GLY A 89 -0.89 4.47 13.95
CA GLY A 89 -2.33 4.61 14.13
C GLY A 89 -3.03 3.29 14.50
N SER A 90 -3.83 3.33 15.56
CA SER A 90 -4.56 2.15 16.07
C SER A 90 -5.52 1.55 15.04
N GLU A 91 -6.23 2.40 14.29
CA GLU A 91 -7.13 1.95 13.23
C GLU A 91 -6.37 1.32 12.05
N ALA A 92 -5.19 1.84 11.71
CA ALA A 92 -4.34 1.27 10.67
C ALA A 92 -3.80 -0.10 11.08
N GLU A 93 -3.33 -0.24 12.32
CA GLU A 93 -2.90 -1.55 12.87
C GLU A 93 -4.04 -2.58 12.90
N ARG A 94 -5.24 -2.17 13.31
CA ARG A 94 -6.42 -3.05 13.27
C ARG A 94 -6.77 -3.44 11.83
N ALA A 95 -6.73 -2.49 10.89
CA ALA A 95 -6.98 -2.75 9.49
C ALA A 95 -5.95 -3.72 8.91
N SER A 96 -4.65 -3.55 9.21
CA SER A 96 -3.57 -4.39 8.65
C SER A 96 -3.73 -5.86 9.04
N VAL A 97 -4.14 -6.14 10.28
CA VAL A 97 -4.45 -7.50 10.75
C VAL A 97 -5.67 -8.06 10.03
N GLN A 98 -6.75 -7.28 9.92
CA GLN A 98 -8.00 -7.75 9.28
C GLN A 98 -7.82 -8.08 7.79
N ILE A 99 -6.99 -7.32 7.07
CA ILE A 99 -6.68 -7.59 5.65
C ILE A 99 -5.54 -8.61 5.46
N ARG A 100 -4.98 -9.16 6.55
CA ARG A 100 -3.86 -10.12 6.54
C ARG A 100 -2.62 -9.59 5.83
N LEU A 101 -2.30 -8.31 6.06
CA LEU A 101 -1.21 -7.60 5.37
C LEU A 101 0.14 -8.30 5.57
N LEU A 102 0.46 -8.72 6.80
CA LEU A 102 1.72 -9.40 7.11
C LEU A 102 1.91 -10.68 6.29
N SER A 103 0.88 -11.53 6.23
CA SER A 103 0.93 -12.80 5.49
C SER A 103 1.22 -12.54 4.01
N ALA A 104 0.47 -11.61 3.40
CA ALA A 104 0.63 -11.27 1.99
C ALA A 104 2.03 -10.70 1.68
N LEU A 105 2.55 -9.82 2.55
CA LEU A 105 3.88 -9.23 2.35
C LEU A 105 5.02 -10.25 2.54
N LYS A 106 4.88 -11.22 3.45
CA LYS A 106 5.84 -12.32 3.62
C LYS A 106 5.92 -13.19 2.38
N GLU A 107 4.78 -13.54 1.79
CA GLU A 107 4.71 -14.31 0.54
C GLU A 107 5.27 -13.52 -0.64
N PHE A 108 5.00 -12.21 -0.69
CA PHE A 108 5.42 -11.35 -1.79
C PHE A 108 6.91 -10.98 -1.75
N GLN A 109 7.52 -10.86 -0.57
CA GLN A 109 8.91 -10.45 -0.42
C GLN A 109 9.94 -11.22 -1.30
N PRO A 110 9.92 -12.57 -1.36
CA PRO A 110 10.82 -13.31 -2.26
C PRO A 110 10.51 -13.05 -3.75
N VAL A 111 9.24 -12.87 -4.11
CA VAL A 111 8.80 -12.56 -5.48
C VAL A 111 9.35 -11.20 -5.91
N PHE A 112 9.16 -10.17 -5.10
CA PHE A 112 9.66 -8.82 -5.36
C PHE A 112 11.18 -8.80 -5.51
N LYS A 113 11.91 -9.46 -4.59
CA LYS A 113 13.38 -9.60 -4.67
C LYS A 113 13.81 -10.24 -5.99
N MET A 114 13.13 -11.29 -6.43
CA MET A 114 13.46 -11.96 -7.68
C MET A 114 13.16 -11.06 -8.90
N LYS A 115 12.03 -10.36 -8.90
CA LYS A 115 11.61 -9.46 -9.97
C LYS A 115 12.58 -8.30 -10.16
N VAL A 116 12.96 -7.61 -9.07
CA VAL A 116 13.99 -6.55 -9.08
C VAL A 116 15.33 -7.06 -9.61
N ARG A 117 15.73 -8.29 -9.24
CA ARG A 117 17.00 -8.87 -9.74
C ARG A 117 16.96 -9.20 -11.24
N LYS A 118 15.85 -9.77 -11.72
CA LYS A 118 15.70 -10.22 -13.12
C LYS A 118 15.45 -9.05 -14.06
N GLU A 119 14.48 -8.20 -13.74
CA GLU A 119 14.05 -7.09 -14.59
C GLU A 119 14.86 -5.82 -14.35
N GLY A 120 15.51 -5.67 -13.20
CA GLY A 120 16.27 -4.47 -12.87
C GLY A 120 17.42 -4.18 -13.84
N LYS A 121 18.10 -5.23 -14.32
CA LYS A 121 19.20 -5.08 -15.27
C LYS A 121 18.64 -4.82 -16.68
N GLY A 122 18.74 -3.58 -17.14
CA GLY A 122 18.44 -3.19 -18.53
C GLY A 122 17.09 -2.51 -18.76
N LYS A 123 16.14 -2.61 -17.83
CA LYS A 123 14.80 -1.98 -17.95
C LYS A 123 14.64 -0.69 -17.13
N TYR A 124 15.48 -0.49 -16.11
CA TYR A 124 15.36 0.62 -15.16
C TYR A 124 16.67 1.42 -15.05
N SER A 125 16.56 2.72 -14.83
CA SER A 125 17.71 3.59 -14.62
C SER A 125 18.39 3.30 -13.26
N PRO A 126 19.66 3.72 -13.06
CA PRO A 126 20.33 3.60 -11.76
C PRO A 126 19.53 4.22 -10.60
N ASP A 127 18.89 5.37 -10.83
CA ASP A 127 18.08 6.06 -9.81
C ASP A 127 16.83 5.25 -9.44
N GLN A 128 16.13 4.71 -10.45
CA GLN A 128 14.97 3.83 -10.22
C GLN A 128 15.37 2.57 -9.46
N LEU A 129 16.53 1.98 -9.78
CA LEU A 129 17.06 0.84 -9.05
C LEU A 129 17.44 1.19 -7.61
N CYS A 130 17.97 2.39 -7.37
CA CYS A 130 18.25 2.90 -6.02
C CYS A 130 16.96 2.94 -5.19
N VAL A 131 15.90 3.56 -5.73
CA VAL A 131 14.57 3.63 -5.10
C VAL A 131 14.03 2.23 -4.82
N LEU A 132 14.03 1.32 -5.81
CA LEU A 132 13.54 -0.06 -5.61
C LEU A 132 14.34 -0.84 -4.57
N ASN A 133 15.64 -0.58 -4.44
CA ASN A 133 16.46 -1.20 -3.39
C ASN A 133 16.16 -0.64 -2.00
N ASN A 134 15.82 0.65 -1.90
CA ASN A 134 15.35 1.26 -0.66
C ASN A 134 14.00 0.65 -0.25
N VAL A 135 13.04 0.59 -1.17
CA VAL A 135 11.73 -0.06 -0.95
C VAL A 135 11.90 -1.50 -0.49
N LYS A 136 12.79 -2.27 -1.12
CA LYS A 136 13.09 -3.66 -0.73
C LYS A 136 13.63 -3.77 0.71
N THR A 137 14.42 -2.80 1.14
CA THR A 137 14.96 -2.74 2.51
C THR A 137 13.86 -2.36 3.49
N ASN A 138 13.02 -1.39 3.13
CA ASN A 138 11.86 -0.96 3.92
C ASN A 138 10.83 -2.08 4.08
N LEU A 139 10.58 -2.87 3.03
CA LEU A 139 9.69 -4.04 3.11
C LEU A 139 10.12 -5.03 4.20
N ARG A 140 11.42 -5.28 4.35
CA ARG A 140 11.93 -6.17 5.41
C ARG A 140 11.67 -5.60 6.80
N ARG A 141 11.93 -4.30 6.98
CA ARG A 141 11.70 -3.59 8.24
C ARG A 141 10.22 -3.55 8.59
N PHE A 142 9.38 -3.26 7.61
CA PHE A 142 7.93 -3.18 7.77
C PHE A 142 7.31 -4.54 8.11
N VAL A 143 7.77 -5.63 7.51
CA VAL A 143 7.36 -6.99 7.90
C VAL A 143 7.68 -7.27 9.37
N ALA A 144 8.88 -6.91 9.85
CA ALA A 144 9.25 -7.09 11.26
C ALA A 144 8.42 -6.20 12.22
N TYR A 145 8.08 -4.99 11.78
CA TYR A 145 7.14 -4.13 12.51
C TYR A 145 5.75 -4.77 12.61
N GLN A 146 5.19 -5.25 11.50
CA GLN A 146 3.87 -5.91 11.47
C GLN A 146 3.82 -7.19 12.30
N GLU A 147 4.92 -7.96 12.39
CA GLU A 147 5.02 -9.08 13.35
C GLU A 147 4.86 -8.65 14.81
N THR A 148 5.35 -7.45 15.15
CA THR A 148 5.22 -6.88 16.49
C THR A 148 3.79 -6.40 16.75
N VAL A 149 3.16 -5.78 15.75
CA VAL A 149 1.75 -5.36 15.80
C VAL A 149 0.83 -6.56 16.02
N GLU A 150 0.95 -7.61 15.21
CA GLU A 150 0.11 -8.81 15.35
C GLU A 150 0.26 -9.48 16.72
N LYS A 151 1.50 -9.59 17.22
CA LYS A 151 1.75 -10.14 18.56
C LYS A 151 1.09 -9.30 19.65
N ARG A 152 1.15 -7.97 19.54
CA ARG A 152 0.56 -7.05 20.52
C ARG A 152 -0.97 -7.11 20.51
N LEU A 153 -1.59 -7.25 19.34
CA LEU A 153 -3.05 -7.31 19.20
C LEU A 153 -3.64 -8.71 19.49
N ALA A 154 -2.81 -9.76 19.45
CA ALA A 154 -3.22 -11.11 19.81
C ALA A 154 -3.05 -11.44 21.32
N ALA A 155 -2.35 -10.58 22.07
CA ALA A 155 -2.14 -10.69 23.51
C ALA A 155 -3.26 -10.01 24.30
#